data_AF-A0A520DI64-F1
#
_entry.id   AF-A0A520DI64-F1
#
_cell.length_a   1.000
_cell.length_b   1.000
_cell.length_c   1.000
_cell.angle_alpha   90.00
_cell.angle_beta   90.00
_cell.angle_gamma   90.00
#
_symmetry.space_group_name_H-M   'P 1'
#
loop_
_entity.id
_entity.type
_entity.pdbx_description
1 polymer ?
#
loop_
_entity_poly.entity_id
_entity_poly.type
_entity_poly.pdbx_seq_one_letter_code
_entity_poly.pdbx_strand_id
1 'polypeptide(L)'
;MNKNFHRIVFNASRGLRMVVQETARSAGKVTSGTTGAVVSATAFAAVLMSAPLHAQIVADPGAPGTQRPTVLVAPNGVPLVNIQTPSASGVSRNAYRQFDIGGNGAILNNSRAAVQTRLGGYVQGNPWLATGSARVIVNEVNSANPSHLRGFLEVAGPRSEVIIANPAGIQVDGGGFINVNRATLTTGVPQYGASGGLESYVVRGGTIAVSGSGLDAGSADSLSILSRAFAL
;
A
#
# COMPACT_ATOMS: atom_id res chain seq x y z
N MET A 1 35.53 50.92 29.10
CA MET A 1 34.09 50.59 29.20
C MET A 1 33.49 50.75 27.80
N ASN A 2 33.11 49.67 27.13
CA ASN A 2 32.44 49.72 25.83
C ASN A 2 31.28 48.72 25.84
N LYS A 3 30.04 49.21 25.76
CA LYS A 3 28.84 48.52 26.28
C LYS A 3 28.09 47.63 25.27
N ASN A 4 28.52 47.54 24.00
CA ASN A 4 27.66 47.01 22.93
C ASN A 4 28.31 46.01 21.96
N PHE A 5 29.35 45.26 22.35
CA PHE A 5 29.82 44.14 21.52
C PHE A 5 29.26 42.81 22.01
N HIS A 6 28.44 42.18 21.17
CA HIS A 6 27.83 40.88 21.42
C HIS A 6 28.13 39.97 20.23
N ARG A 7 28.40 38.69 20.51
CA ARG A 7 28.63 37.66 19.49
C ARG A 7 27.42 36.75 19.38
N ILE A 8 27.10 36.29 18.18
CA ILE A 8 26.06 35.28 17.96
C ILE A 8 26.71 33.89 17.88
N VAL A 9 26.25 32.94 18.70
CA VAL A 9 26.71 31.55 18.75
C VAL A 9 25.52 30.61 18.63
N PHE A 10 25.66 29.53 17.84
CA PHE A 10 24.63 28.49 17.74
C PHE A 10 24.59 27.63 19.01
N ASN A 11 23.42 27.50 19.63
CA ASN A 11 23.21 26.65 20.79
C ASN A 11 22.52 25.35 20.38
N ALA A 12 23.26 24.24 20.45
CA ALA A 12 22.79 22.93 20.04
C ALA A 12 21.65 22.37 20.90
N SER A 13 21.56 22.73 22.19
CA SER A 13 20.46 22.25 23.04
C SER A 13 19.13 22.95 22.75
N ARG A 14 19.19 24.13 22.14
CA ARG A 14 18.01 24.94 21.79
C ARG A 14 17.74 24.99 20.28
N GLY A 15 18.64 24.50 19.45
CA GLY A 15 18.51 24.47 17.99
C GLY A 15 18.52 25.85 17.31
N LEU A 16 18.98 26.90 18.00
CA LEU A 16 18.84 28.30 17.55
C LEU A 16 20.13 29.10 17.82
N ARG A 17 20.30 30.23 17.12
CA ARG A 17 21.42 31.17 17.31
C ARG A 17 21.11 32.14 18.44
N MET A 18 22.01 32.26 19.41
CA MET A 18 21.86 33.07 20.61
C MET A 18 22.93 34.15 20.71
N VAL A 19 22.56 35.32 21.23
CA VAL A 19 23.50 36.42 21.52
C VAL A 19 24.20 36.17 22.85
N VAL A 20 25.51 36.24 22.87
CA VAL A 20 26.36 36.06 24.06
C VAL A 20 27.38 37.19 24.19
N GLN A 21 27.83 37.41 25.43
CA GLN A 21 28.92 38.32 25.76
C GLN A 21 30.20 37.92 24.99
N GLU A 22 30.99 38.90 24.54
CA GLU A 22 32.15 38.70 23.67
C GLU A 22 33.26 37.79 24.23
N THR A 23 33.30 37.61 25.55
CA THR A 23 34.26 36.75 26.26
C THR A 23 33.82 35.28 26.39
N ALA A 24 32.62 34.92 25.91
CA ALA A 24 32.14 33.54 25.96
C ALA A 24 32.93 32.64 24.98
N ARG A 25 33.61 31.61 25.53
CA ARG A 25 34.33 30.61 24.74
C ARG A 25 33.38 29.48 24.33
N SER A 26 33.36 29.12 23.04
CA SER A 26 32.64 27.94 22.58
C SER A 26 33.38 26.68 23.01
N ALA A 27 32.74 25.81 23.80
CA ALA A 27 33.28 24.49 24.10
C ALA A 27 33.08 23.57 22.88
N GLY A 28 34.18 23.22 22.22
CA GLY A 28 34.19 22.24 21.13
C GLY A 28 33.87 20.84 21.64
N LYS A 29 33.21 20.04 20.80
CA LYS A 29 32.82 18.65 21.10
C LYS A 29 34.08 17.79 21.16
N VAL A 30 34.50 17.38 22.37
CA VAL A 30 35.57 16.39 22.55
C VAL A 30 35.03 15.03 22.13
N THR A 31 35.78 14.35 21.26
CA THR A 31 35.52 12.98 20.82
C THR A 31 36.62 12.13 21.45
N SER A 32 36.29 11.32 22.44
CA SER A 32 37.21 10.31 22.98
C SER A 32 36.43 9.07 23.39
N GLY A 33 36.84 7.93 22.86
CA GLY A 33 36.28 6.62 23.16
C GLY A 33 36.93 5.93 24.36
N THR A 34 36.22 4.89 24.78
CA THR A 34 36.66 3.63 25.41
C THR A 34 37.09 3.61 26.89
N THR A 35 36.29 2.93 27.73
CA THR A 35 36.58 1.75 28.61
C THR A 35 35.95 1.79 30.02
N GLY A 36 35.16 0.74 30.33
CA GLY A 36 34.85 0.07 31.64
C GLY A 36 34.42 0.89 32.88
N ALA A 37 33.55 0.45 33.79
CA ALA A 37 32.74 -0.76 33.97
C ALA A 37 31.71 -0.52 35.12
N VAL A 38 30.61 -1.29 35.07
CA VAL A 38 29.68 -1.74 36.16
C VAL A 38 28.95 -0.72 37.07
N VAL A 39 27.60 -0.71 37.03
CA VAL A 39 26.68 -1.13 38.13
C VAL A 39 25.23 -1.29 37.58
N SER A 40 24.66 -2.48 37.83
CA SER A 40 23.26 -2.91 38.00
C SER A 40 22.10 -2.48 37.07
N ALA A 41 21.57 -3.50 36.39
CA ALA A 41 20.17 -3.89 36.30
C ALA A 41 19.11 -2.83 35.91
N THR A 42 18.87 -2.70 34.61
CA THR A 42 17.49 -2.70 34.07
C THR A 42 17.49 -3.48 32.76
N ALA A 43 16.50 -4.34 32.60
CA ALA A 43 16.37 -5.26 31.48
C ALA A 43 16.42 -4.51 30.13
N PHE A 44 17.30 -4.95 29.22
CA PHE A 44 17.11 -4.71 27.79
C PHE A 44 15.91 -5.55 27.37
N ALA A 45 14.70 -5.05 27.65
CA ALA A 45 13.53 -5.45 26.91
C ALA A 45 13.79 -5.02 25.47
N ALA A 46 14.31 -5.94 24.66
CA ALA A 46 14.11 -5.89 23.23
C ALA A 46 12.61 -5.96 23.02
N VAL A 47 11.96 -4.79 23.09
CA VAL A 47 10.63 -4.61 22.50
C VAL A 47 10.88 -4.81 21.02
N LEU A 48 10.78 -6.07 20.59
CA LEU A 48 10.32 -6.40 19.25
C LEU A 48 9.00 -5.65 19.14
N MET A 49 9.05 -4.40 18.69
CA MET A 49 7.87 -3.71 18.24
C MET A 49 7.41 -4.54 17.05
N SER A 50 6.51 -5.48 17.34
CA SER A 50 5.60 -6.05 16.38
C SER A 50 4.98 -4.85 15.68
N ALA A 51 5.53 -4.49 14.53
CA ALA A 51 4.92 -3.49 13.69
C ALA A 51 3.47 -3.97 13.49
N PRO A 52 2.46 -3.16 13.84
CA PRO A 52 1.08 -3.52 13.55
C PRO A 52 1.01 -3.93 12.08
N LEU A 53 0.41 -5.10 11.83
CA LEU A 53 0.03 -5.60 10.50
C LEU A 53 -1.03 -4.64 9.92
N HIS A 54 -0.63 -3.41 9.62
CA HIS A 54 -1.44 -2.50 8.83
C HIS A 54 -1.55 -3.09 7.43
N ALA A 55 -2.76 -3.03 6.86
CA ALA A 55 -2.97 -3.26 5.45
C ALA A 55 -1.92 -2.48 4.65
N GLN A 56 -1.07 -3.20 3.92
CA GLN A 56 0.01 -2.60 3.18
C GLN A 56 -0.30 -2.73 1.69
N ILE A 57 -0.71 -1.62 1.07
CA ILE A 57 -0.77 -1.51 -0.38
C ILE A 57 0.39 -0.63 -0.81
N VAL A 58 1.33 -1.22 -1.56
CA VAL A 58 2.56 -0.56 -1.98
C VAL A 58 2.72 -0.79 -3.47
N ALA A 59 2.63 0.29 -4.25
CA ALA A 59 2.90 0.25 -5.69
C ALA A 59 4.33 -0.23 -5.96
N ASP A 60 4.55 -0.91 -7.08
CA ASP A 60 5.90 -1.38 -7.45
C ASP A 60 6.75 -0.25 -8.04
N PRO A 61 7.79 0.23 -7.34
CA PRO A 61 8.64 1.30 -7.88
C PRO A 61 9.44 0.85 -9.11
N GLY A 62 9.66 -0.46 -9.30
CA GLY A 62 10.36 -1.04 -10.44
C GLY A 62 9.49 -1.26 -11.67
N ALA A 63 8.16 -1.11 -11.55
CA ALA A 63 7.25 -1.27 -12.68
C ALA A 63 7.25 -0.03 -13.61
N PRO A 64 6.87 -0.17 -14.89
CA PRO A 64 6.66 0.95 -15.80
C PRO A 64 5.72 1.99 -15.21
N GLY A 65 5.96 3.28 -15.49
CA GLY A 65 5.18 4.39 -14.92
C GLY A 65 3.67 4.26 -15.09
N THR A 66 3.23 3.72 -16.24
CA THR A 66 1.83 3.45 -16.60
C THR A 66 1.19 2.26 -15.87
N GLN A 67 1.96 1.57 -15.03
CA GLN A 67 1.50 0.43 -14.23
C GLN A 67 1.63 0.69 -12.72
N ARG A 68 2.14 1.86 -12.31
CA ARG A 68 2.35 2.19 -10.88
C ARG A 68 1.17 2.98 -10.35
N PRO A 69 0.17 2.35 -9.70
CA PRO A 69 -1.00 3.09 -9.21
C PRO A 69 -0.61 4.11 -8.14
N THR A 70 -1.44 5.13 -7.96
CA THR A 70 -1.27 6.08 -6.85
C THR A 70 -2.05 5.60 -5.64
N VAL A 71 -1.34 5.27 -4.57
CA VAL A 71 -1.95 4.88 -3.30
C VAL A 71 -2.12 6.12 -2.43
N LEU A 72 -3.36 6.35 -2.02
CA LEU A 72 -3.84 7.46 -1.21
C LEU A 72 -4.58 6.90 0.00
N VAL A 73 -5.11 7.79 0.82
CA VAL A 73 -5.96 7.46 1.96
C VAL A 73 -7.24 8.28 1.83
N ALA A 74 -8.40 7.62 1.92
CA ALA A 74 -9.70 8.28 1.99
C ALA A 74 -9.84 9.08 3.30
N PRO A 75 -10.78 10.05 3.41
CA PRO A 75 -10.90 10.89 4.59
C PRO A 75 -11.06 10.14 5.93
N ASN A 76 -11.61 8.93 5.90
CA ASN A 76 -11.82 8.07 7.07
C ASN A 76 -10.69 7.04 7.31
N GLY A 77 -9.57 7.13 6.59
CA GLY A 77 -8.41 6.26 6.80
C GLY A 77 -8.36 5.00 5.94
N VAL A 78 -9.39 4.71 5.13
CA VAL A 78 -9.38 3.55 4.23
C VAL A 78 -8.38 3.78 3.08
N PRO A 79 -7.49 2.82 2.76
CA PRO A 79 -6.63 2.90 1.59
C PRO A 79 -7.43 3.11 0.30
N LEU A 80 -7.04 4.10 -0.49
CA LEU A 80 -7.67 4.45 -1.76
C LEU A 80 -6.62 4.36 -2.87
N VAL A 81 -6.87 3.53 -3.88
CA VAL A 81 -5.96 3.33 -5.00
C VAL A 81 -6.55 3.99 -6.24
N ASN A 82 -5.91 5.05 -6.73
CA ASN A 82 -6.17 5.53 -8.07
C ASN A 82 -5.49 4.58 -9.06
N ILE A 83 -6.31 3.75 -9.69
CA ILE A 83 -5.87 2.79 -10.70
C ILE A 83 -5.32 3.52 -11.94
N GLN A 84 -4.48 2.82 -12.71
CA GLN A 84 -3.87 3.37 -13.90
C GLN A 84 -4.83 3.46 -15.09
N THR A 85 -4.47 4.28 -16.08
CA THR A 85 -5.22 4.44 -17.33
C THR A 85 -5.46 3.08 -18.00
N PRO A 86 -6.70 2.74 -18.36
CA PRO A 86 -6.99 1.48 -19.03
C PRO A 86 -6.37 1.42 -20.44
N SER A 87 -6.00 0.22 -20.88
CA SER A 87 -5.63 -0.07 -22.26
C SER A 87 -6.80 0.15 -23.23
N ALA A 88 -6.54 0.08 -24.54
CA ALA A 88 -7.60 0.11 -25.56
C ALA A 88 -8.63 -1.03 -25.38
N SER A 89 -8.23 -2.13 -24.73
CA SER A 89 -9.11 -3.25 -24.39
C SER A 89 -9.90 -3.02 -23.09
N GLY A 90 -9.69 -1.89 -22.40
CA GLY A 90 -10.35 -1.53 -21.15
C GLY A 90 -9.71 -2.14 -19.90
N VAL A 91 -8.46 -2.60 -19.98
CA VAL A 91 -7.74 -3.22 -18.85
C VAL A 91 -6.82 -2.21 -18.19
N SER A 92 -7.06 -1.93 -16.91
CA SER A 92 -6.14 -1.16 -16.05
C SER A 92 -5.18 -2.12 -15.36
N ARG A 93 -3.88 -1.96 -15.59
CA ARG A 93 -2.82 -2.77 -14.99
C ARG A 93 -2.14 -2.02 -13.85
N ASN A 94 -2.12 -2.63 -12.68
CA ASN A 94 -1.64 -2.01 -11.46
C ASN A 94 -0.65 -2.96 -10.78
N ALA A 95 0.62 -2.58 -10.72
CA ALA A 95 1.70 -3.38 -10.19
C ALA A 95 2.04 -2.95 -8.76
N TYR A 96 2.25 -3.93 -7.89
CA TYR A 96 2.47 -3.75 -6.46
C TYR A 96 3.63 -4.59 -5.95
N ARG A 97 4.33 -4.11 -4.92
CA ARG A 97 5.21 -4.94 -4.08
C ARG A 97 4.43 -5.65 -2.97
N GLN A 98 3.36 -5.03 -2.49
CA GLN A 98 2.44 -5.60 -1.50
C GLN A 98 1.03 -5.13 -1.82
N PHE A 99 0.07 -6.06 -1.74
CA PHE A 99 -1.35 -5.77 -1.91
C PHE A 99 -2.13 -6.55 -0.85
N ASP A 100 -2.13 -6.00 0.36
CA ASP A 100 -2.91 -6.51 1.49
C ASP A 100 -4.13 -5.63 1.75
N ILE A 101 -5.24 -6.26 2.08
CA ILE A 101 -6.49 -5.61 2.47
C ILE A 101 -6.71 -5.89 3.95
N GLY A 102 -6.79 -4.84 4.76
CA GLY A 102 -7.08 -4.95 6.19
C GLY A 102 -8.57 -5.03 6.47
N GLY A 103 -8.94 -5.16 7.75
CA GLY A 103 -10.33 -5.24 8.17
C GLY A 103 -11.18 -4.00 7.84
N ASN A 104 -10.55 -2.83 7.68
CA ASN A 104 -11.21 -1.61 7.21
C ASN A 104 -11.43 -1.58 5.67
N GLY A 105 -10.92 -2.57 4.94
CA GLY A 105 -11.04 -2.69 3.50
C GLY A 105 -10.09 -1.79 2.71
N ALA A 106 -10.30 -1.71 1.40
CA ALA A 106 -9.64 -0.76 0.50
C ALA A 106 -10.54 -0.42 -0.68
N ILE A 107 -10.23 0.69 -1.36
CA ILE A 107 -11.00 1.16 -2.52
C ILE A 107 -10.10 1.23 -3.76
N LEU A 108 -10.57 0.68 -4.87
CA LEU A 108 -10.06 0.89 -6.22
C LEU A 108 -10.87 2.01 -6.88
N ASN A 109 -10.25 3.16 -7.14
CA ASN A 109 -10.94 4.31 -7.70
C ASN A 109 -11.05 4.21 -9.22
N ASN A 110 -12.18 3.71 -9.71
CA ASN A 110 -12.52 3.62 -11.13
C ASN A 110 -13.38 4.80 -11.61
N SER A 111 -13.57 5.84 -10.79
CA SER A 111 -14.47 6.95 -11.08
C SER A 111 -13.76 8.10 -11.78
N ARG A 112 -14.41 8.72 -12.76
CA ARG A 112 -13.94 9.95 -13.43
C ARG A 112 -14.40 11.22 -12.72
N ALA A 113 -15.34 11.10 -11.78
CA ALA A 113 -15.90 12.19 -11.01
C ALA A 113 -15.92 11.85 -9.52
N ALA A 114 -16.19 12.83 -8.66
CA ALA A 114 -16.39 12.54 -7.24
C ALA A 114 -17.58 11.60 -7.05
N VAL A 115 -17.44 10.61 -6.17
CA VAL A 115 -18.46 9.59 -5.92
C VAL A 115 -18.48 9.19 -4.45
N GLN A 116 -19.67 8.87 -3.93
CA GLN A 116 -19.82 8.27 -2.61
C GLN A 116 -19.47 6.78 -2.66
N THR A 117 -18.55 6.35 -1.80
CA THR A 117 -18.19 4.94 -1.58
C THR A 117 -18.79 4.43 -0.28
N ARG A 118 -18.92 3.11 -0.14
CA ARG A 118 -19.39 2.46 1.08
C ARG A 118 -18.32 2.44 2.17
N LEU A 119 -17.07 2.19 1.78
CA LEU A 119 -15.96 2.05 2.72
C LEU A 119 -15.33 3.39 3.09
N GLY A 120 -15.22 4.35 2.17
CA GLY A 120 -14.36 5.54 2.31
C GLY A 120 -15.08 6.88 2.34
N GLY A 121 -16.42 6.88 2.26
CA GLY A 121 -17.22 8.08 2.07
C GLY A 121 -17.01 8.70 0.68
N TYR A 122 -17.08 10.03 0.58
CA TYR A 122 -16.87 10.74 -0.68
C TYR A 122 -15.40 10.71 -1.08
N VAL A 123 -15.12 10.17 -2.28
CA VAL A 123 -13.78 10.17 -2.90
C VAL A 123 -13.79 11.01 -4.17
N GLN A 124 -12.67 11.67 -4.47
CA GLN A 124 -12.51 12.47 -5.69
C GLN A 124 -12.34 11.58 -6.93
N GLY A 125 -12.59 12.15 -8.11
CA GLY A 125 -12.34 11.45 -9.38
C GLY A 125 -10.87 11.08 -9.55
N ASN A 126 -10.62 9.93 -10.18
CA ASN A 126 -9.29 9.45 -10.49
C ASN A 126 -8.73 10.20 -11.72
N PRO A 127 -7.64 10.97 -11.58
CA PRO A 127 -7.07 11.76 -12.68
C PRO A 127 -6.48 10.90 -13.81
N TRP A 128 -6.21 9.61 -13.58
CA TRP A 128 -5.67 8.69 -14.59
C TRP A 128 -6.72 8.21 -15.61
N LEU A 129 -8.01 8.49 -15.39
CA LEU A 129 -9.12 7.94 -16.19
C LEU A 129 -9.67 8.93 -17.22
N ALA A 130 -8.80 9.80 -17.74
CA ALA A 130 -9.17 10.78 -18.76
C ALA A 130 -9.79 10.11 -20.01
N THR A 131 -9.28 8.96 -20.41
CA THR A 131 -9.72 8.17 -21.57
C THR A 131 -10.91 7.24 -21.29
N GLY A 132 -11.33 7.11 -20.04
CA GLY A 132 -12.43 6.23 -19.64
C GLY A 132 -12.13 5.40 -18.39
N SER A 133 -13.17 4.82 -17.82
CA SER A 133 -13.07 3.88 -16.70
C SER A 133 -12.67 2.48 -17.17
N ALA A 134 -12.00 1.73 -16.30
CA ALA A 134 -11.60 0.36 -16.55
C ALA A 134 -12.81 -0.59 -16.57
N ARG A 135 -12.80 -1.53 -17.51
CA ARG A 135 -13.69 -2.69 -17.52
C ARG A 135 -13.12 -3.84 -16.70
N VAL A 136 -11.80 -3.95 -16.67
CA VAL A 136 -11.03 -4.94 -15.91
C VAL A 136 -9.92 -4.22 -15.16
N ILE A 137 -9.83 -4.44 -13.85
CA ILE A 137 -8.75 -3.92 -13.00
C ILE A 137 -7.89 -5.09 -12.57
N VAL A 138 -6.65 -5.14 -13.04
CA VAL A 138 -5.68 -6.16 -12.64
C VAL A 138 -4.73 -5.57 -11.60
N ASN A 139 -4.68 -6.24 -10.44
CA ASN A 139 -3.75 -5.96 -9.37
C ASN A 139 -2.69 -7.06 -9.33
N GLU A 140 -1.50 -6.76 -9.84
CA GLU A 140 -0.39 -7.69 -10.00
C GLU A 140 0.63 -7.46 -8.88
N VAL A 141 0.88 -8.47 -8.04
CA VAL A 141 1.92 -8.41 -7.01
C VAL A 141 3.21 -9.03 -7.53
N ASN A 142 4.25 -8.20 -7.60
CA ASN A 142 5.59 -8.58 -8.01
C ASN A 142 6.52 -8.64 -6.79
N SER A 143 6.29 -9.62 -5.91
CA SER A 143 7.15 -9.90 -4.76
C SER A 143 7.07 -11.37 -4.35
N ALA A 144 7.92 -11.78 -3.41
CA ALA A 144 7.89 -13.12 -2.82
C ALA A 144 6.89 -13.25 -1.67
N ASN A 145 6.17 -12.17 -1.33
CA ASN A 145 5.24 -12.15 -0.20
C ASN A 145 3.81 -12.44 -0.69
N PRO A 146 3.05 -13.30 0.02
CA PRO A 146 1.65 -13.49 -0.28
C PRO A 146 0.82 -12.24 0.04
N SER A 147 -0.34 -12.15 -0.59
CA SER A 147 -1.37 -11.15 -0.28
C SER A 147 -2.27 -11.65 0.84
N HIS A 148 -2.64 -10.78 1.77
CA HIS A 148 -3.60 -11.07 2.82
C HIS A 148 -4.87 -10.24 2.63
N LEU A 149 -6.00 -10.90 2.46
CA LEU A 149 -7.30 -10.28 2.22
C LEU A 149 -8.18 -10.48 3.46
N ARG A 150 -8.20 -9.48 4.33
CA ARG A 150 -8.91 -9.50 5.62
C ARG A 150 -10.09 -8.53 5.71
N GLY A 151 -10.52 -7.98 4.59
CA GLY A 151 -11.66 -7.07 4.51
C GLY A 151 -12.12 -6.86 3.06
N PHE A 152 -13.07 -5.95 2.89
CA PHE A 152 -13.71 -5.72 1.60
C PHE A 152 -12.85 -4.86 0.67
N LEU A 153 -12.83 -5.23 -0.62
CA LEU A 153 -12.29 -4.42 -1.71
C LEU A 153 -13.45 -3.81 -2.51
N GLU A 154 -13.54 -2.49 -2.49
CA GLU A 154 -14.59 -1.74 -3.19
C GLU A 154 -14.09 -1.12 -4.49
N VAL A 155 -14.89 -1.15 -5.55
CA VAL A 155 -14.64 -0.33 -6.75
C VAL A 155 -15.48 0.95 -6.66
N ALA A 156 -14.84 2.12 -6.63
CA ALA A 156 -15.55 3.40 -6.69
C ALA A 156 -15.92 3.76 -8.13
N GLY A 157 -17.16 4.22 -8.34
CA GLY A 157 -17.66 4.61 -9.67
C GLY A 157 -18.19 3.42 -10.49
N PRO A 158 -17.97 3.39 -11.81
CA PRO A 158 -18.42 2.29 -12.66
C PRO A 158 -17.90 0.93 -12.21
N ARG A 159 -18.81 -0.05 -12.12
CA ARG A 159 -18.46 -1.46 -11.80
C ARG A 159 -17.47 -2.03 -12.82
N SER A 160 -16.57 -2.87 -12.35
CA SER A 160 -15.58 -3.57 -13.19
C SER A 160 -15.36 -5.00 -12.73
N GLU A 161 -14.69 -5.79 -13.55
CA GLU A 161 -13.98 -6.98 -13.06
C GLU A 161 -12.75 -6.57 -12.25
N VAL A 162 -12.46 -7.32 -11.19
CA VAL A 162 -11.29 -7.15 -10.34
C VAL A 162 -10.51 -8.45 -10.27
N ILE A 163 -9.22 -8.38 -10.60
CA ILE A 163 -8.31 -9.50 -10.53
C ILE A 163 -7.22 -9.16 -9.50
N ILE A 164 -6.95 -10.09 -8.60
CA ILE A 164 -5.81 -10.04 -7.66
C ILE A 164 -4.91 -11.22 -8.04
N ALA A 165 -3.74 -10.89 -8.60
CA ALA A 165 -2.76 -11.84 -9.09
C ALA A 165 -1.50 -11.76 -8.23
N ASN A 166 -1.24 -12.80 -7.44
CA ASN A 166 -0.03 -12.91 -6.64
C ASN A 166 0.57 -14.32 -6.73
N PRO A 167 1.63 -14.52 -7.53
CA PRO A 167 2.29 -15.82 -7.66
C PRO A 167 2.85 -16.42 -6.37
N ALA A 168 3.13 -15.59 -5.36
CA ALA A 168 3.60 -16.06 -4.04
C ALA A 168 2.46 -16.66 -3.19
N GLY A 169 1.20 -16.32 -3.47
CA GLY A 169 0.04 -16.83 -2.74
C GLY A 169 -0.97 -15.75 -2.36
N ILE A 170 -2.18 -16.19 -2.01
CA ILE A 170 -3.23 -15.32 -1.48
C ILE A 170 -3.86 -16.01 -0.27
N GLN A 171 -3.89 -15.31 0.86
CA GLN A 171 -4.53 -15.75 2.09
C GLN A 171 -5.76 -14.90 2.33
N VAL A 172 -6.90 -15.53 2.55
CA VAL A 172 -8.18 -14.86 2.79
C VAL A 172 -8.70 -15.24 4.16
N ASP A 173 -9.07 -14.23 4.94
CA ASP A 173 -9.68 -14.36 6.27
C ASP A 173 -10.60 -13.16 6.52
N GLY A 174 -11.83 -13.22 6.01
CA GLY A 174 -12.80 -12.12 6.03
C GLY A 174 -12.71 -11.19 4.83
N GLY A 175 -12.11 -11.64 3.72
CA GLY A 175 -12.06 -10.88 2.48
C GLY A 175 -13.42 -10.80 1.79
N GLY A 176 -13.66 -9.75 1.01
CA GLY A 176 -14.86 -9.65 0.19
C GLY A 176 -14.80 -8.56 -0.86
N PHE A 177 -15.87 -8.39 -1.63
CA PHE A 177 -15.94 -7.38 -2.71
C PHE A 177 -17.15 -6.48 -2.57
N ILE A 178 -17.06 -5.26 -3.10
CA ILE A 178 -18.18 -4.30 -3.19
C ILE A 178 -18.14 -3.65 -4.57
N ASN A 179 -19.29 -3.60 -5.25
CA ASN A 179 -19.44 -2.95 -6.57
C ASN A 179 -18.54 -3.58 -7.66
N VAL A 180 -18.38 -4.91 -7.61
CA VAL A 180 -17.56 -5.69 -8.55
C VAL A 180 -18.46 -6.59 -9.40
N ASN A 181 -18.19 -6.72 -10.70
CA ASN A 181 -18.91 -7.66 -11.59
C ASN A 181 -18.43 -9.09 -11.38
N ARG A 182 -17.11 -9.26 -11.51
CA ARG A 182 -16.42 -10.54 -11.35
C ARG A 182 -15.17 -10.32 -10.52
N ALA A 183 -14.94 -11.20 -9.56
CA ALA A 183 -13.71 -11.25 -8.79
C ALA A 183 -12.90 -12.48 -9.20
N THR A 184 -11.61 -12.29 -9.45
CA THR A 184 -10.68 -13.39 -9.73
C THR A 184 -9.50 -13.31 -8.77
N LEU A 185 -9.28 -14.37 -8.01
CA LEU A 185 -8.08 -14.58 -7.19
C LEU A 185 -7.18 -15.57 -7.91
N THR A 186 -5.92 -15.21 -8.18
CA THR A 186 -5.01 -16.10 -8.90
C THR A 186 -3.57 -16.06 -8.39
N THR A 187 -2.90 -17.22 -8.43
CA THR A 187 -1.44 -17.33 -8.31
C THR A 187 -0.74 -17.38 -9.67
N GLY A 188 -1.50 -17.18 -10.76
CA GLY A 188 -0.97 -17.10 -12.11
C GLY A 188 -0.41 -15.72 -12.42
N VAL A 189 0.60 -15.69 -13.28
CA VAL A 189 1.09 -14.44 -13.89
C VAL A 189 0.20 -14.09 -15.09
N PRO A 190 -0.50 -12.94 -15.10
CA PRO A 190 -1.33 -12.53 -16.22
C PRO A 190 -0.53 -12.35 -17.51
N GLN A 191 -1.08 -12.77 -18.64
CA GLN A 191 -0.51 -12.56 -19.98
C GLN A 191 -1.40 -11.60 -20.77
N TYR A 192 -0.76 -10.67 -21.48
CA TYR A 192 -1.45 -9.60 -22.17
C TYR A 192 -1.15 -9.61 -23.67
N GLY A 193 -2.19 -9.40 -24.46
CA GLY A 193 -2.08 -9.24 -25.91
C GLY A 193 -1.53 -7.87 -26.31
N ALA A 194 -1.30 -7.69 -27.62
CA ALA A 194 -0.72 -6.46 -28.17
C ALA A 194 -1.56 -5.19 -27.88
N SER A 195 -2.89 -5.33 -27.78
CA SER A 195 -3.82 -4.25 -27.43
C SER A 195 -3.94 -4.02 -25.91
N GLY A 196 -3.14 -4.70 -25.09
CA GLY A 196 -3.20 -4.67 -23.63
C GLY A 196 -4.44 -5.35 -23.04
N GLY A 197 -5.10 -6.23 -23.80
CA GLY A 197 -6.16 -7.11 -23.30
C GLY A 197 -5.58 -8.27 -22.49
N LEU A 198 -6.31 -8.73 -21.49
CA LEU A 198 -5.94 -9.92 -20.71
C LEU A 198 -6.32 -11.19 -21.50
N GLU A 199 -5.34 -12.05 -21.78
CA GLU A 199 -5.55 -13.24 -22.61
C GLU A 199 -5.52 -14.55 -21.79
N SER A 200 -4.59 -14.67 -20.84
CA SER A 200 -4.44 -15.89 -20.04
C SER A 200 -3.72 -15.66 -18.72
N TYR A 201 -3.65 -16.71 -17.90
CA TYR A 201 -2.87 -16.76 -16.67
C TYR A 201 -1.89 -17.94 -16.73
N VAL A 202 -0.64 -17.72 -16.36
CA VAL A 202 0.37 -18.79 -16.27
C VAL A 202 0.60 -19.16 -14.81
N VAL A 203 0.01 -20.27 -14.37
CA VAL A 203 0.08 -20.75 -12.98
C VAL A 203 1.28 -21.67 -12.78
N ARG A 204 2.36 -21.16 -12.16
CA ARG A 204 3.59 -21.93 -11.89
C ARG A 204 3.73 -22.39 -10.45
N GLY A 205 3.02 -21.78 -9.51
CA GLY A 205 3.19 -22.01 -8.08
C GLY A 205 2.09 -21.34 -7.27
N GLY A 206 2.34 -21.21 -5.97
CA GLY A 206 1.49 -20.46 -5.05
C GLY A 206 0.23 -21.20 -4.60
N THR A 207 -0.17 -20.91 -3.36
CA THR A 207 -1.39 -21.43 -2.75
C THR A 207 -2.37 -20.29 -2.54
N ILE A 208 -3.65 -20.56 -2.80
CA ILE A 208 -4.74 -19.72 -2.31
C ILE A 208 -5.37 -20.44 -1.12
N ALA A 209 -5.39 -19.80 0.04
CA ALA A 209 -5.98 -20.34 1.26
C ALA A 209 -7.12 -19.43 1.71
N VAL A 210 -8.29 -20.01 1.96
CA VAL A 210 -9.39 -19.32 2.63
C VAL A 210 -9.51 -19.92 4.02
N SER A 211 -9.60 -19.09 5.04
CA SER A 211 -9.59 -19.52 6.44
C SER A 211 -10.44 -18.59 7.29
N GLY A 212 -10.63 -18.93 8.56
CA GLY A 212 -11.26 -18.06 9.55
C GLY A 212 -12.63 -17.54 9.12
N SER A 213 -12.73 -16.21 8.97
CA SER A 213 -13.97 -15.51 8.60
C SER A 213 -14.40 -15.71 7.13
N GLY A 214 -13.62 -16.45 6.35
CA GLY A 214 -13.99 -16.90 5.01
C GLY A 214 -13.80 -15.82 3.93
N LEU A 215 -14.52 -16.00 2.82
CA LEU A 215 -14.53 -15.10 1.66
C LEU A 215 -15.98 -14.77 1.29
N ASP A 216 -16.34 -13.48 1.34
CA ASP A 216 -17.65 -12.99 0.92
C ASP A 216 -17.62 -12.49 -0.53
N ALA A 217 -18.13 -13.32 -1.43
CA ALA A 217 -18.35 -12.98 -2.83
C ALA A 217 -19.84 -12.74 -3.17
N GLY A 218 -20.71 -12.57 -2.19
CA GLY A 218 -22.16 -12.48 -2.39
C GLY A 218 -22.63 -11.24 -3.15
N SER A 219 -21.79 -10.19 -3.21
CA SER A 219 -22.07 -8.96 -3.96
C SER A 219 -21.51 -8.96 -5.39
N ALA A 220 -20.66 -9.93 -5.73
CA ALA A 220 -20.11 -10.11 -7.07
C ALA A 220 -20.98 -11.10 -7.85
N ASP A 221 -21.11 -10.89 -9.16
CA ASP A 221 -21.91 -11.79 -10.01
C ASP A 221 -21.22 -13.15 -10.17
N SER A 222 -19.89 -13.20 -9.99
CA SER A 222 -19.10 -14.43 -10.04
C SER A 222 -17.74 -14.28 -9.34
N LEU A 223 -17.26 -15.40 -8.81
CA LEU A 223 -15.92 -15.56 -8.24
C LEU A 223 -15.16 -16.64 -9.02
N SER A 224 -13.88 -16.41 -9.31
CA SER A 224 -12.97 -17.40 -9.89
C SER A 224 -11.70 -17.49 -9.06
N ILE A 225 -11.27 -18.73 -8.78
CA ILE A 225 -10.04 -19.01 -8.04
C ILE A 225 -9.15 -19.86 -8.95
N LEU A 226 -7.96 -19.35 -9.26
CA LEU A 226 -7.02 -19.96 -10.20
C LEU A 226 -5.65 -20.10 -9.54
N SER A 227 -5.36 -21.28 -8.97
CA SER A 227 -4.10 -21.51 -8.25
C SER A 227 -3.52 -22.89 -8.51
N ARG A 228 -2.26 -23.09 -8.12
CA ARG A 228 -1.64 -24.42 -8.12
C ARG A 228 -2.19 -25.29 -6.99
N ALA A 229 -2.36 -24.68 -5.82
CA ALA A 229 -2.95 -25.34 -4.66
C ALA A 229 -4.04 -24.44 -4.05
N PHE A 230 -5.05 -25.09 -3.49
CA PHE A 230 -6.15 -24.44 -2.80
C PHE A 230 -6.38 -25.11 -1.45
N ALA A 231 -6.60 -24.30 -0.41
CA ALA A 231 -6.84 -24.77 0.96
C ALA A 231 -8.05 -24.05 1.59
N LEU A 232 -8.78 -24.79 2.43
CA LEU A 232 -9.93 -24.35 3.23
C LEU A 232 -9.70 -24.70 4.69
#